data_AF-A0A3E1E9N5-F1
#
_entry.id   AF-A0A3E1E9N5-F1
#
_cell.length_a   1.000
_cell.length_b   1.000
_cell.length_c   1.000
_cell.angle_alpha   90.00
_cell.angle_beta   90.00
_cell.angle_gamma   90.00
#
_symmetry.space_group_name_H-M   'P 1'
#
loop_
_entity.id
_entity.type
_entity.pdbx_description
1 polymer ?
#
loop_
_entity_poly.entity_id
_entity_poly.type
_entity_poly.pdbx_seq_one_letter_code
_entity_poly.pdbx_strand_id
1 'polypeptide(L)'
;MNAYLIATYRQSWKASRFVFVLFLVTIGGTVRAADEDGLVGLWKQHMTARDDHEAVIAGCRAFSATHASDPLLPVARGIEAWRTLCAGKREEALAMYEADLVLPSSPMNECARRLASGWMTRFDREKVAASLQAYYRKEVSYPKELAQITAHPQLKHEAQPPETDRFGKTWNYTLTGFEKLKGLTDQKYSLRSSVLGDLSELKVAERLPYGARITAVPQRVITLPGNTEAVSFSLGTTSLLSMLGPGVGDLHLAFIGTKIIVVCDHTYWKIFPRP
;
A
#
# COMPACT_ATOMS: atom_id res chain seq x y z
N MET A 1 -44.32 36.92 56.69
CA MET A 1 -42.97 36.45 56.29
C MET A 1 -43.12 35.21 55.43
N ASN A 2 -42.53 35.27 54.24
CA ASN A 2 -42.37 34.25 53.19
C ASN A 2 -43.58 33.69 52.44
N ALA A 3 -43.59 34.11 51.16
CA ALA A 3 -44.45 33.78 50.05
C ALA A 3 -44.26 32.34 49.53
N TYR A 4 -45.36 31.75 49.08
CA TYR A 4 -45.38 30.67 48.08
C TYR A 4 -46.38 31.06 47.01
N LEU A 5 -45.90 31.34 45.79
CA LEU A 5 -46.71 31.48 44.59
C LEU A 5 -46.03 30.66 43.49
N ILE A 6 -46.65 29.52 43.20
CA ILE A 6 -46.26 28.60 42.13
C ILE A 6 -46.75 29.21 40.82
N ALA A 7 -45.82 29.64 39.97
CA ALA A 7 -46.11 30.06 38.60
C ALA A 7 -46.06 28.84 37.67
N THR A 8 -47.19 28.54 37.05
CA THR A 8 -47.36 27.57 35.96
C THR A 8 -46.66 28.05 34.68
N TYR A 9 -45.78 27.22 34.10
CA TYR A 9 -45.26 27.42 32.74
C TYR A 9 -45.73 26.28 31.83
N ARG A 10 -46.66 26.60 30.93
CA ARG A 10 -47.23 25.67 29.93
C ARG A 10 -46.70 26.08 28.56
N GLN A 11 -45.66 25.40 28.08
CA GLN A 11 -45.04 25.68 26.78
C GLN A 11 -45.73 24.85 25.67
N SER A 12 -46.44 25.55 24.79
CA SER A 12 -47.15 25.01 23.63
C SER A 12 -46.16 24.69 22.50
N TRP A 13 -46.04 23.43 22.11
CA TRP A 13 -45.31 23.01 20.91
C TRP A 13 -46.18 23.19 19.67
N LYS A 14 -45.80 24.11 18.77
CA LYS A 14 -46.33 24.17 17.40
C LYS A 14 -45.32 23.46 16.48
N ALA A 15 -45.76 22.36 15.87
CA ALA A 15 -44.99 21.60 14.90
C ALA A 15 -44.87 22.39 13.58
N SER A 16 -43.68 22.91 13.29
CA SER A 16 -43.33 23.46 11.98
C SER A 16 -42.89 22.31 11.05
N ARG A 17 -43.66 22.09 9.99
CA ARG A 17 -43.33 21.17 8.90
C ARG A 17 -42.15 21.74 8.10
N PHE A 18 -40.96 21.17 8.27
CA PHE A 18 -39.83 21.39 7.36
C PHE A 18 -39.95 20.43 6.17
N VAL A 19 -40.12 20.98 4.98
CA VAL A 19 -40.00 20.23 3.72
C VAL A 19 -38.52 20.23 3.33
N PHE A 20 -37.86 19.09 3.49
CA PHE A 20 -36.53 18.86 2.93
C PHE A 20 -36.67 18.53 1.44
N VAL A 21 -36.29 19.46 0.56
CA VAL A 21 -36.14 19.20 -0.86
C VAL A 21 -34.77 18.55 -1.07
N LEU A 22 -34.76 17.23 -1.25
CA LEU A 22 -33.56 16.45 -1.56
C LEU A 22 -33.24 16.64 -3.05
N PHE A 23 -32.29 17.52 -3.38
CA PHE A 23 -31.71 17.60 -4.72
C PHE A 23 -30.80 16.38 -4.94
N LEU A 24 -31.36 15.32 -5.54
CA LEU A 24 -30.60 14.23 -6.13
C LEU A 24 -29.95 14.75 -7.42
N VAL A 25 -28.74 15.30 -7.31
CA VAL A 25 -27.86 15.52 -8.47
C VAL A 25 -27.30 14.15 -8.86
N THR A 26 -27.98 13.45 -9.77
CA THR A 26 -27.39 12.30 -10.47
C THR A 26 -26.33 12.84 -11.43
N ILE A 27 -25.08 12.89 -10.98
CA ILE A 27 -23.93 13.02 -11.88
C ILE A 27 -23.87 11.71 -12.67
N GLY A 28 -24.55 11.69 -13.81
CA GLY A 28 -24.42 10.64 -14.81
C GLY A 28 -23.06 10.75 -15.50
N GLY A 29 -21.99 10.45 -14.76
CA GLY A 29 -20.70 10.17 -15.37
C GLY A 29 -20.82 8.85 -16.11
N THR A 30 -20.67 8.87 -17.43
CA THR A 30 -20.45 7.66 -18.21
C THR A 30 -19.18 7.01 -17.69
N VAL A 31 -19.32 5.90 -16.95
CA VAL A 31 -18.18 5.08 -16.56
C VAL A 31 -17.60 4.52 -17.85
N ARG A 32 -16.51 5.15 -18.33
CA ARG A 32 -15.77 4.66 -19.48
C ARG A 32 -15.31 3.23 -19.17
N ALA A 33 -15.61 2.30 -20.06
CA ALA A 33 -15.14 0.92 -19.93
C ALA A 33 -13.61 0.90 -19.87
N ALA A 34 -13.06 0.00 -19.07
CA ALA A 34 -11.62 -0.16 -18.90
C ALA A 34 -10.95 -0.57 -20.22
N ASP A 35 -9.82 0.06 -20.58
CA ASP A 35 -8.99 -0.35 -21.70
C ASP A 35 -8.10 -1.54 -21.32
N GLU A 36 -8.72 -2.72 -21.24
CA GLU A 36 -8.04 -3.97 -20.91
C GLU A 36 -6.98 -4.35 -21.97
N ASP A 37 -7.22 -4.04 -23.25
CA ASP A 37 -6.27 -4.36 -24.33
C ASP A 37 -5.01 -3.47 -24.25
N GLY A 38 -5.19 -2.18 -24.00
CA GLY A 38 -4.08 -1.25 -23.76
C GLY A 38 -3.24 -1.67 -22.56
N LEU A 39 -3.86 -2.05 -21.44
CA LEU A 39 -3.13 -2.53 -20.27
C LEU A 39 -2.40 -3.86 -20.56
N VAL A 40 -3.03 -4.81 -21.27
CA VAL A 40 -2.37 -6.08 -21.65
C VAL A 40 -1.17 -5.83 -22.56
N GLY A 41 -1.26 -4.87 -23.48
CA GLY A 41 -0.13 -4.43 -24.31
C GLY A 41 1.03 -3.91 -23.47
N LEU A 42 0.75 -2.99 -22.56
CA LEU A 42 1.73 -2.44 -21.61
C LEU A 42 2.35 -3.53 -20.73
N TRP A 43 1.54 -4.46 -20.23
CA TRP A 43 2.00 -5.57 -19.40
C TRP A 43 2.95 -6.49 -20.15
N LYS A 44 2.64 -6.84 -21.41
CA LYS A 44 3.56 -7.63 -22.24
C LYS A 44 4.89 -6.91 -22.42
N GLN A 45 4.88 -5.62 -22.76
CA GLN A 45 6.09 -4.81 -22.87
C GLN A 45 6.88 -4.82 -21.56
N HIS A 46 6.20 -4.60 -20.42
CA HIS A 46 6.81 -4.64 -19.09
C HIS A 46 7.48 -5.98 -18.79
N MET A 47 6.86 -7.11 -19.16
CA MET A 47 7.41 -8.44 -18.89
C MET A 47 8.56 -8.83 -19.83
N THR A 48 8.60 -8.29 -21.05
CA THR A 48 9.65 -8.60 -22.05
C THR A 48 10.85 -7.65 -21.97
N ALA A 49 10.63 -6.37 -21.65
CA ALA A 49 11.66 -5.34 -21.59
C ALA A 49 12.36 -5.37 -20.23
N ARG A 50 13.18 -6.40 -19.96
CA ARG A 50 13.80 -6.58 -18.63
C ARG A 50 14.65 -5.38 -18.22
N ASP A 51 15.47 -4.86 -19.14
CA ASP A 51 16.47 -3.82 -18.85
C ASP A 51 16.16 -2.46 -19.52
N ASP A 52 15.14 -2.40 -20.38
CA ASP A 52 14.70 -1.15 -21.02
C ASP A 52 13.64 -0.45 -20.17
N HIS A 53 14.09 0.13 -19.06
CA HIS A 53 13.23 0.82 -18.09
C HIS A 53 12.56 2.05 -18.70
N GLU A 54 13.28 2.84 -19.51
CA GLU A 54 12.77 4.07 -20.10
C GLU A 54 11.65 3.81 -21.11
N ALA A 55 11.74 2.76 -21.94
CA ALA A 55 10.66 2.42 -22.86
C ALA A 55 9.37 2.02 -22.12
N VAL A 56 9.48 1.29 -21.02
CA VAL A 56 8.30 0.91 -20.21
C VAL A 56 7.72 2.13 -19.51
N ILE A 57 8.55 3.02 -18.96
CA ILE A 57 8.11 4.29 -18.36
C ILE A 57 7.35 5.14 -19.39
N ALA A 58 7.90 5.27 -20.61
CA ALA A 58 7.24 5.98 -21.70
C ALA A 58 5.89 5.35 -22.08
N GLY A 59 5.81 4.01 -22.12
CA GLY A 59 4.56 3.27 -22.34
C GLY A 59 3.51 3.54 -21.27
N CYS A 60 3.90 3.54 -19.99
CA CYS A 60 3.02 3.88 -18.87
C CYS A 60 2.49 5.32 -18.97
N ARG A 61 3.36 6.28 -19.32
CA ARG A 61 2.99 7.69 -19.49
C ARG A 61 2.04 7.88 -20.67
N ALA A 62 2.28 7.21 -21.79
CA ALA A 62 1.42 7.24 -22.96
C ALA A 62 0.04 6.64 -22.67
N PHE A 63 -0.02 5.53 -21.94
CA PHE A 63 -1.27 4.95 -21.45
C PHE A 63 -2.01 5.97 -20.57
N SER A 64 -1.32 6.54 -19.58
CA SER A 64 -1.90 7.51 -18.63
C SER A 64 -2.45 8.76 -19.31
N ALA A 65 -1.72 9.30 -20.30
CA ALA A 65 -2.13 10.50 -21.05
C ALA A 65 -3.38 10.25 -21.91
N THR A 66 -3.51 9.04 -22.46
CA THR A 66 -4.65 8.66 -23.33
C THR A 66 -5.87 8.22 -22.51
N HIS A 67 -5.66 7.79 -21.26
CA HIS A 67 -6.62 7.08 -20.42
C HIS A 67 -6.74 7.68 -19.02
N ALA A 68 -6.81 9.02 -18.92
CA ALA A 68 -6.77 9.74 -17.64
C ALA A 68 -7.89 9.38 -16.64
N SER A 69 -9.03 8.88 -17.11
CA SER A 69 -10.16 8.44 -16.27
C SER A 69 -10.34 6.92 -16.23
N ASP A 70 -9.38 6.15 -16.75
CA ASP A 70 -9.49 4.71 -16.84
C ASP A 70 -9.28 4.05 -15.46
N PRO A 71 -10.16 3.11 -15.05
CA PRO A 71 -10.06 2.44 -13.76
C PRO A 71 -8.76 1.63 -13.59
N LEU A 72 -8.06 1.29 -14.68
CA LEU A 72 -6.79 0.55 -14.67
C LEU A 72 -5.55 1.45 -14.57
N LEU A 73 -5.73 2.78 -14.60
CA LEU A 73 -4.63 3.76 -14.47
C LEU A 73 -3.68 3.49 -13.27
N PRO A 74 -4.15 3.08 -12.08
CA PRO A 74 -3.25 2.79 -10.96
C PRO A 74 -2.26 1.63 -11.23
N VAL A 75 -2.61 0.69 -12.10
CA VAL A 75 -1.70 -0.40 -12.50
C VAL A 75 -0.54 0.16 -13.32
N ALA A 76 -0.84 1.00 -14.32
CA ALA A 76 0.17 1.64 -15.16
C ALA A 76 1.10 2.52 -14.32
N ARG A 77 0.56 3.33 -13.40
CA ARG A 77 1.36 4.16 -12.48
C ARG A 77 2.23 3.34 -11.53
N GLY A 78 1.73 2.23 -11.01
CA GLY A 78 2.53 1.34 -10.16
C GLY A 78 3.67 0.64 -10.91
N ILE A 79 3.44 0.25 -12.18
CA ILE A 79 4.51 -0.27 -13.06
C ILE A 79 5.55 0.82 -13.34
N GLU A 80 5.10 2.04 -13.64
CA GLU A 80 5.98 3.18 -13.87
C GLU A 80 6.85 3.47 -12.64
N ALA A 81 6.25 3.60 -11.45
CA ALA A 81 6.97 3.86 -10.22
C ALA A 81 8.06 2.81 -9.94
N TRP A 82 7.76 1.53 -10.15
CA TRP A 82 8.76 0.47 -10.00
C TRP A 82 9.87 0.56 -11.05
N ARG A 83 9.53 0.82 -12.32
CA ARG A 83 10.55 0.97 -13.38
C ARG A 83 11.42 2.19 -13.17
N THR A 84 10.86 3.31 -12.71
CA THR A 84 11.58 4.53 -12.31
C THR A 84 12.54 4.22 -11.17
N LEU A 85 12.12 3.43 -10.17
CA LEU A 85 13.01 2.98 -9.10
C LEU A 85 14.17 2.13 -9.64
N CYS A 86 13.89 1.14 -10.49
CA CYS A 86 14.92 0.30 -11.10
C CYS A 86 15.89 1.08 -12.01
N ALA A 87 15.43 2.17 -12.63
CA ALA A 87 16.27 3.08 -13.40
C ALA A 87 17.17 3.97 -12.53
N GLY A 88 17.16 3.81 -11.20
CA GLY A 88 17.96 4.59 -10.26
C GLY A 88 17.37 5.97 -9.93
N LYS A 89 16.18 6.30 -10.44
CA LYS A 89 15.50 7.58 -10.23
C LYS A 89 14.69 7.55 -8.93
N ARG A 90 15.37 7.34 -7.80
CA ARG A 90 14.74 7.04 -6.51
C ARG A 90 13.79 8.14 -6.01
N GLU A 91 14.19 9.40 -6.08
CA GLU A 91 13.35 10.54 -5.63
C GLU A 91 12.06 10.66 -6.45
N GLU A 92 12.13 10.43 -7.77
CA GLU A 92 10.96 10.44 -8.64
C GLU A 92 10.01 9.29 -8.29
N ALA A 93 10.53 8.07 -8.10
CA ALA A 93 9.71 6.92 -7.69
C ALA A 93 9.06 7.13 -6.30
N LEU A 94 9.78 7.74 -5.36
CA LEU A 94 9.25 8.09 -4.04
C LEU A 94 8.05 9.03 -4.15
N ALA A 95 8.17 10.11 -4.92
CA ALA A 95 7.09 11.07 -5.12
C ALA A 95 5.84 10.40 -5.72
N MET A 96 6.02 9.42 -6.62
CA MET A 96 4.91 8.65 -7.18
C MET A 96 4.22 7.77 -6.13
N TYR A 97 4.98 7.05 -5.30
CA TYR A 97 4.39 6.24 -4.22
C TYR A 97 3.70 7.13 -3.17
N GLU A 98 4.27 8.29 -2.83
CA GLU A 98 3.63 9.24 -1.91
C GLU A 98 2.29 9.75 -2.44
N ALA A 99 2.22 10.08 -3.74
CA ALA A 99 0.97 10.48 -4.38
C ALA A 99 -0.09 9.36 -4.34
N ASP A 100 0.33 8.10 -4.43
CA ASP A 100 -0.60 6.97 -4.39
C ASP A 100 -1.18 6.71 -2.99
N LEU A 101 -0.53 7.13 -1.92
CA LEU A 101 -1.02 6.95 -0.54
C LEU A 101 -2.35 7.67 -0.27
N VAL A 102 -2.63 8.76 -0.98
CA VAL A 102 -3.81 9.63 -0.76
C VAL A 102 -4.94 9.41 -1.76
N LEU A 103 -4.86 8.35 -2.58
CA LEU A 103 -5.91 8.05 -3.55
C LEU A 103 -7.27 7.79 -2.87
N PRO A 104 -8.39 8.15 -3.52
CA PRO A 104 -9.73 7.89 -2.99
C PRO A 104 -10.02 6.39 -2.93
N SER A 105 -10.91 5.95 -2.03
CA SER A 105 -11.21 4.51 -1.86
C SER A 105 -11.86 3.92 -3.11
N SER A 106 -11.25 2.85 -3.60
CA SER A 106 -11.79 1.90 -4.58
C SER A 106 -10.94 0.64 -4.50
N PRO A 107 -11.41 -0.54 -4.95
CA PRO A 107 -10.60 -1.75 -4.93
C PRO A 107 -9.23 -1.59 -5.62
N MET A 108 -9.19 -0.86 -6.74
CA MET A 108 -7.94 -0.59 -7.45
C MET A 108 -7.02 0.36 -6.67
N ASN A 109 -7.56 1.47 -6.16
CA ASN A 109 -6.77 2.45 -5.42
C ASN A 109 -6.32 1.92 -4.06
N GLU A 110 -7.07 1.00 -3.44
CA GLU A 110 -6.66 0.29 -2.24
C GLU A 110 -5.44 -0.59 -2.48
N CYS A 111 -5.41 -1.32 -3.60
CA CYS A 111 -4.21 -2.05 -4.01
C CYS A 111 -3.03 -1.11 -4.30
N ALA A 112 -3.25 0.01 -4.98
CA ALA A 112 -2.21 1.01 -5.24
C ALA A 112 -1.64 1.59 -3.94
N ARG A 113 -2.50 2.01 -2.99
CA ARG A 113 -2.11 2.44 -1.65
C ARG A 113 -1.31 1.38 -0.92
N ARG A 114 -1.69 0.11 -1.03
CA ARG A 114 -0.99 -1.01 -0.38
C ARG A 114 0.41 -1.24 -0.94
N LEU A 115 0.57 -1.19 -2.26
CA LEU A 115 1.88 -1.20 -2.91
C LEU A 115 2.72 -0.02 -2.45
N ALA A 116 2.15 1.19 -2.47
CA ALA A 116 2.82 2.41 -2.04
C ALA A 116 3.28 2.31 -0.57
N SER A 117 2.40 1.89 0.35
CA SER A 117 2.77 1.63 1.75
C SER A 117 3.89 0.60 1.87
N GLY A 118 3.86 -0.46 1.05
CA GLY A 118 4.91 -1.47 1.03
C GLY A 118 6.27 -0.91 0.61
N TRP A 119 6.33 -0.15 -0.48
CA TRP A 119 7.58 0.48 -0.95
C TRP A 119 8.06 1.57 0.01
N MET A 120 7.17 2.46 0.44
CA MET A 120 7.48 3.53 1.40
C MET A 120 7.98 3.00 2.74
N THR A 121 7.42 1.88 3.23
CA THR A 121 7.93 1.20 4.43
C THR A 121 9.39 0.76 4.26
N ARG A 122 9.79 0.28 3.08
CA ARG A 122 11.18 -0.14 2.83
C ARG A 122 12.13 1.06 2.88
N PHE A 123 11.72 2.19 2.31
CA PHE A 123 12.50 3.43 2.39
C PHE A 123 12.60 3.96 3.83
N ASP A 124 11.51 3.91 4.59
CA ASP A 124 11.53 4.33 5.99
C ASP A 124 12.39 3.41 6.86
N ARG A 125 12.40 2.09 6.58
CA ARG A 125 13.31 1.16 7.25
C ARG A 125 14.77 1.56 7.04
N GLU A 126 15.16 1.97 5.84
CA GLU A 126 16.53 2.43 5.59
C GLU A 126 16.88 3.69 6.41
N LYS A 127 15.90 4.59 6.63
CA LYS A 127 16.07 5.73 7.55
C LYS A 127 16.27 5.26 8.99
N VAL A 128 15.46 4.32 9.47
CA VAL A 128 15.62 3.70 10.81
C VAL A 128 17.00 3.05 10.95
N ALA A 129 17.42 2.27 9.95
CA ALA A 129 18.72 1.62 9.92
C ALA A 129 19.87 2.65 9.97
N ALA A 130 19.77 3.75 9.20
CA ALA A 130 20.74 4.84 9.23
C ALA A 130 20.81 5.53 10.60
N SER A 131 19.67 5.75 11.25
CA SER A 131 19.60 6.29 12.62
C SER A 131 20.22 5.35 13.65
N LEU A 132 20.00 4.04 13.53
CA LEU A 132 20.67 3.03 14.36
C LEU A 132 22.20 3.06 14.17
N GLN A 133 22.69 3.21 12.94
CA GLN A 133 24.12 3.37 12.68
C GLN A 133 24.68 4.68 13.26
N ALA A 134 23.91 5.77 13.20
CA ALA A 134 24.31 7.03 13.83
C ALA A 134 24.43 6.89 15.35
N TYR A 135 23.48 6.23 16.00
CA TYR A 135 23.52 5.91 17.42
C TYR A 135 24.74 5.05 17.78
N TYR A 136 24.97 3.97 17.04
CA TYR A 136 26.09 3.07 17.27
C TYR A 136 27.45 3.80 17.21
N ARG A 137 27.61 4.77 16.30
CA ARG A 137 28.85 5.56 16.21
C ARG A 137 29.12 6.43 17.45
N LYS A 138 28.10 6.74 18.25
CA LYS A 138 28.22 7.54 19.48
C LYS A 138 28.42 6.68 20.72
N GLU A 139 27.61 5.63 20.84
CA GLU A 139 27.52 4.81 22.05
C GLU A 139 28.24 3.46 21.96
N VAL A 140 28.79 3.13 20.78
CA VAL A 140 29.48 1.85 20.47
C VAL A 140 28.62 0.62 20.84
N SER A 141 27.31 0.80 20.76
CA SER A 141 26.28 -0.19 21.05
C SER A 141 24.98 0.26 20.39
N TYR A 142 24.13 -0.69 20.01
CA TYR A 142 22.78 -0.37 19.55
C TYR A 142 21.85 -0.18 20.75
N PRO A 143 20.82 0.69 20.62
CA PRO A 143 19.92 0.96 21.73
C PRO A 143 19.09 -0.28 22.10
N LYS A 144 18.66 -0.38 23.34
CA LYS A 144 17.71 -1.41 23.80
C LYS A 144 16.34 -1.23 23.14
N GLU A 145 15.96 0.02 22.90
CA GLU A 145 14.67 0.40 22.29
C GLU A 145 14.87 1.53 21.27
N LEU A 146 14.09 1.51 20.18
CA LEU A 146 14.20 2.55 19.14
C LEU A 146 13.93 3.97 19.67
N ALA A 147 13.09 4.11 20.70
CA ALA A 147 12.78 5.41 21.32
C ALA A 147 14.03 6.11 21.90
N GLN A 148 15.07 5.36 22.26
CA GLN A 148 16.33 5.92 22.76
C GLN A 148 17.09 6.73 21.72
N ILE A 149 16.85 6.47 20.42
CA ILE A 149 17.44 7.27 19.33
C ILE A 149 16.91 8.69 19.38
N THR A 150 15.58 8.85 19.46
CA THR A 150 14.90 10.15 19.49
C THR A 150 15.22 10.92 20.78
N ALA A 151 15.41 10.22 21.89
CA ALA A 151 15.78 10.81 23.17
C ALA A 151 17.28 11.21 23.27
N HIS A 152 18.12 10.78 22.33
CA HIS A 152 19.56 10.98 22.43
C HIS A 152 19.96 12.44 22.19
N PRO A 153 20.64 13.12 23.15
CA PRO A 153 20.93 14.56 23.06
C PRO A 153 21.69 14.97 21.80
N GLN A 154 22.59 14.11 21.31
CA GLN A 154 23.42 14.39 20.13
C GLN A 154 22.78 13.98 18.79
N LEU A 155 21.62 13.30 18.79
CA LEU A 155 20.97 12.81 17.56
C LEU A 155 19.62 13.47 17.28
N LYS A 156 19.13 14.29 18.22
CA LYS A 156 17.79 14.90 18.22
C LYS A 156 17.40 15.60 16.92
N HIS A 157 18.38 16.11 16.16
CA HIS A 157 18.18 16.84 14.90
C HIS A 157 18.64 16.08 13.65
N GLU A 158 19.48 15.05 13.79
CA GLU A 158 20.10 14.36 12.66
C GLU A 158 19.38 13.07 12.28
N ALA A 159 18.64 12.46 13.21
CA ALA A 159 18.15 11.11 13.06
C ALA A 159 16.85 10.90 13.85
N GLN A 160 15.74 11.46 13.36
CA GLN A 160 14.40 11.09 13.83
C GLN A 160 13.80 10.07 12.85
N PRO A 161 14.01 8.76 13.09
CA PRO A 161 13.45 7.76 12.23
C PRO A 161 11.93 7.64 12.46
N PRO A 162 11.16 7.19 11.45
CA PRO A 162 9.75 6.88 11.63
C PRO A 162 9.55 5.83 12.73
N GLU A 163 8.63 6.07 13.67
CA GLU A 163 8.35 5.15 14.78
C GLU A 163 7.54 3.93 14.36
N THR A 164 6.78 4.05 13.26
CA THR A 164 5.94 3.01 12.69
C THR A 164 6.19 2.85 11.20
N ASP A 165 5.83 1.68 10.67
CA ASP A 165 5.76 1.46 9.23
C ASP A 165 4.54 2.17 8.60
N ARG A 166 4.44 2.14 7.27
CA ARG A 166 3.32 2.78 6.54
C ARG A 166 2.01 2.02 6.62
N PHE A 167 1.94 0.98 7.45
CA PHE A 167 0.73 0.29 7.85
C PHE A 167 0.31 0.63 9.29
N GLY A 168 1.03 1.56 9.94
CA GLY A 168 0.77 1.98 11.32
C GLY A 168 1.18 0.95 12.36
N LYS A 169 2.06 -0.01 12.01
CA LYS A 169 2.59 -1.01 12.95
C LYS A 169 3.97 -0.57 13.43
N THR A 170 4.27 -0.84 14.69
CA THR A 170 5.61 -0.63 15.24
C THR A 170 6.61 -1.57 14.56
N TRP A 171 7.87 -1.12 14.48
CA TRP A 171 8.96 -1.93 13.97
C TRP A 171 9.26 -3.12 14.88
N ASN A 172 9.47 -4.30 14.29
CA ASN A 172 10.00 -5.46 14.99
C ASN A 172 11.52 -5.30 15.11
N TYR A 173 11.94 -4.69 16.21
CA TYR A 173 13.34 -4.46 16.55
C TYR A 173 13.76 -5.37 17.71
N THR A 174 14.84 -6.13 17.51
CA THR A 174 15.42 -6.97 18.57
C THR A 174 16.94 -6.95 18.50
N LEU A 175 17.59 -6.97 19.65
CA LEU A 175 19.04 -7.14 19.75
C LEU A 175 19.37 -8.63 19.64
N THR A 176 20.22 -9.00 18.68
CA THR A 176 20.53 -10.40 18.38
C THR A 176 21.90 -10.84 18.91
N GLY A 177 22.72 -9.91 19.40
CA GLY A 177 24.00 -10.18 20.07
C GLY A 177 25.01 -10.98 19.25
N PHE A 178 26.15 -11.31 19.87
CA PHE A 178 27.08 -12.32 19.37
C PHE A 178 27.01 -13.54 20.28
N GLU A 179 26.55 -14.67 19.76
CA GLU A 179 26.36 -15.90 20.55
C GLU A 179 27.62 -16.40 21.28
N LYS A 180 28.83 -16.05 20.78
CA LYS A 180 30.10 -16.65 21.23
C LYS A 180 31.08 -15.67 21.89
N LEU A 181 30.74 -14.39 22.03
CA LEU A 181 31.64 -13.36 22.59
C LEU A 181 31.07 -12.76 23.87
N LYS A 182 31.64 -13.15 25.02
CA LYS A 182 31.30 -12.55 26.32
C LYS A 182 31.81 -11.10 26.38
N GLY A 183 30.97 -10.19 26.88
CA GLY A 183 31.31 -8.76 27.06
C GLY A 183 30.98 -7.85 25.88
N LEU A 184 30.60 -8.40 24.71
CA LEU A 184 30.15 -7.63 23.54
C LEU A 184 28.63 -7.78 23.37
N THR A 185 27.87 -7.16 24.27
CA THR A 185 26.41 -7.10 24.18
C THR A 185 25.98 -6.00 23.21
N ASP A 186 24.79 -6.15 22.62
CA ASP A 186 24.10 -5.08 21.88
C ASP A 186 24.83 -4.60 20.60
N GLN A 187 25.64 -5.47 20.02
CA GLN A 187 26.44 -5.16 18.83
C GLN A 187 25.76 -5.56 17.51
N LYS A 188 24.60 -6.21 17.58
CA LYS A 188 23.80 -6.64 16.42
C LYS A 188 22.33 -6.49 16.71
N TYR A 189 21.56 -6.20 15.67
CA TYR A 189 20.12 -6.09 15.73
C TYR A 189 19.44 -6.78 14.54
N SER A 190 18.15 -7.07 14.69
CA SER A 190 17.21 -7.38 13.62
C SER A 190 16.15 -6.28 13.57
N LEU A 191 15.82 -5.81 12.37
CA LEU A 191 14.81 -4.77 12.14
C LEU A 191 13.92 -5.18 10.97
N ARG A 192 12.63 -5.36 11.23
CA ARG A 192 11.63 -5.77 10.22
C ARG A 192 10.30 -5.05 10.41
N SER A 193 9.54 -4.86 9.33
CA SER A 193 8.10 -4.52 9.44
C SER A 193 7.31 -5.76 9.79
N SER A 194 6.31 -5.62 10.65
CA SER A 194 5.38 -6.71 10.99
C SER A 194 4.56 -7.19 9.79
N VAL A 195 4.32 -6.31 8.82
CA VAL A 195 3.52 -6.61 7.63
C VAL A 195 4.39 -7.22 6.53
N LEU A 196 5.58 -6.68 6.29
CA LEU A 196 6.44 -7.12 5.19
C LEU A 196 7.42 -8.26 5.57
N GLY A 197 7.66 -8.48 6.86
CA GLY A 197 8.63 -9.44 7.35
C GLY A 197 10.02 -9.20 6.74
N ASP A 198 10.59 -10.24 6.15
CA ASP A 198 11.96 -10.23 5.58
C ASP A 198 12.06 -9.34 4.34
N LEU A 199 10.93 -9.09 3.66
CA LEU A 199 10.87 -8.21 2.50
C LEU A 199 10.82 -6.73 2.87
N SER A 200 10.89 -6.39 4.17
CA SER A 200 11.01 -5.01 4.62
C SER A 200 12.35 -4.35 4.25
N GLU A 201 13.38 -5.14 3.94
CA GLU A 201 14.66 -4.63 3.46
C GLU A 201 14.60 -4.23 1.98
N LEU A 202 14.94 -2.97 1.69
CA LEU A 202 14.84 -2.41 0.33
C LEU A 202 15.68 -3.19 -0.68
N LYS A 203 16.94 -3.50 -0.34
CA LYS A 203 17.85 -4.25 -1.24
C LYS A 203 17.34 -5.65 -1.55
N VAL A 204 16.65 -6.30 -0.60
CA VAL A 204 16.04 -7.61 -0.83
C VAL A 204 14.87 -7.48 -1.79
N ALA A 205 14.00 -6.49 -1.57
CA ALA A 205 12.84 -6.23 -2.43
C ALA A 205 13.23 -5.83 -3.87
N GLU A 206 14.24 -4.97 -4.04
CA GLU A 206 14.73 -4.54 -5.36
C GLU A 206 15.29 -5.70 -6.21
N ARG A 207 15.77 -6.77 -5.57
CA ARG A 207 16.33 -7.96 -6.25
C ARG A 207 15.28 -9.01 -6.60
N LEU A 208 14.05 -8.88 -6.11
CA LEU A 208 12.99 -9.83 -6.44
C LEU A 208 12.60 -9.71 -7.91
N PRO A 209 12.47 -10.83 -8.64
CA PRO A 209 11.84 -10.80 -9.95
C PRO A 209 10.39 -10.31 -9.82
N TYR A 210 9.96 -9.47 -10.77
CA TYR A 210 8.63 -8.84 -10.72
C TYR A 210 7.52 -9.89 -10.62
N GLY A 211 6.62 -9.72 -9.66
CA GLY A 211 5.48 -10.61 -9.43
C GLY A 211 5.80 -12.02 -8.93
N ALA A 212 7.07 -12.34 -8.61
CA ALA A 212 7.49 -13.70 -8.22
C ALA A 212 6.83 -14.21 -6.93
N ARG A 213 6.42 -13.30 -6.04
CA ARG A 213 5.72 -13.63 -4.78
C ARG A 213 4.24 -13.94 -4.98
N ILE A 214 3.66 -13.53 -6.10
CA ILE A 214 2.25 -13.77 -6.41
C ILE A 214 2.15 -15.12 -7.11
N THR A 215 2.16 -16.19 -6.34
CA THR A 215 2.10 -17.59 -6.82
C THR A 215 0.68 -18.08 -7.10
N ALA A 216 -0.32 -17.32 -6.65
CA ALA A 216 -1.72 -17.62 -6.88
C ALA A 216 -2.05 -17.70 -8.38
N VAL A 217 -2.85 -18.69 -8.77
CA VAL A 217 -3.32 -18.86 -10.15
C VAL A 217 -4.85 -18.81 -10.16
N PRO A 218 -5.49 -17.89 -10.90
CA PRO A 218 -6.94 -17.86 -10.98
C PRO A 218 -7.45 -19.11 -11.70
N GLN A 219 -8.50 -19.73 -11.16
CA GLN A 219 -9.10 -20.95 -11.71
C GLN A 219 -10.50 -20.72 -12.30
N ARG A 220 -11.30 -19.87 -11.67
CA ARG A 220 -12.65 -19.52 -12.14
C ARG A 220 -13.15 -18.24 -11.50
N VAL A 221 -13.99 -17.52 -12.24
CA VAL A 221 -14.82 -16.45 -11.69
C VAL A 221 -16.15 -17.05 -11.23
N ILE A 222 -16.58 -16.68 -10.02
CA ILE A 222 -17.78 -17.17 -9.35
C ILE A 222 -18.67 -15.98 -9.04
N THR A 223 -19.96 -16.11 -9.33
CA THR A 223 -20.96 -15.14 -8.90
C THR A 223 -21.56 -15.59 -7.56
N LEU A 224 -21.36 -14.79 -6.54
CA LEU A 224 -21.92 -14.98 -5.20
C LEU A 224 -23.32 -14.35 -5.10
N PRO A 225 -24.12 -14.70 -4.07
CA PRO A 225 -25.40 -14.04 -3.81
C PRO A 225 -25.27 -12.51 -3.80
N GLY A 226 -26.25 -11.82 -4.40
CA GLY A 226 -26.19 -10.36 -4.59
C GLY A 226 -25.37 -9.90 -5.78
N ASN A 227 -25.15 -10.76 -6.79
CA ASN A 227 -24.42 -10.47 -8.02
C ASN A 227 -22.97 -9.97 -7.79
N THR A 228 -22.36 -10.40 -6.68
CA THR A 228 -20.97 -10.06 -6.38
C THR A 228 -20.04 -11.07 -7.05
N GLU A 229 -19.12 -10.60 -7.89
CA GLU A 229 -18.11 -11.48 -8.49
C GLU A 229 -16.96 -11.74 -7.51
N ALA A 230 -16.48 -12.98 -7.50
CA ALA A 230 -15.32 -13.43 -6.76
C ALA A 230 -14.46 -14.32 -7.66
N VAL A 231 -13.16 -14.42 -7.36
CA VAL A 231 -12.23 -15.30 -8.08
C VAL A 231 -11.73 -16.38 -7.14
N SER A 232 -11.80 -17.62 -7.59
CA SER A 232 -11.13 -18.73 -6.92
C SER A 232 -9.70 -18.85 -7.45
N PHE A 233 -8.73 -18.76 -6.54
CA PHE A 233 -7.31 -18.93 -6.80
C PHE A 233 -6.82 -20.28 -6.29
N SER A 234 -5.97 -20.96 -7.04
CA SER A 234 -5.16 -22.07 -6.55
C SER A 234 -3.85 -21.55 -5.95
N LEU A 235 -3.52 -22.05 -4.76
CA LEU A 235 -2.27 -21.82 -4.04
C LEU A 235 -1.52 -23.16 -3.89
N GLY A 236 -1.42 -23.91 -4.98
CA GLY A 236 -0.91 -25.29 -4.96
C GLY A 236 -2.01 -26.26 -4.52
N THR A 237 -1.92 -26.78 -3.29
CA THR A 237 -2.87 -27.78 -2.77
C THR A 237 -4.12 -27.18 -2.15
N THR A 238 -4.17 -25.86 -1.97
CA THR A 238 -5.31 -25.15 -1.39
C THR A 238 -5.94 -24.17 -2.38
N SER A 239 -7.19 -23.81 -2.12
CA SER A 239 -7.91 -22.78 -2.87
C SER A 239 -8.26 -21.61 -1.98
N LEU A 240 -8.11 -20.40 -2.50
CA LEU A 240 -8.52 -19.15 -1.87
C LEU A 240 -9.64 -18.53 -2.70
N LEU A 241 -10.76 -18.22 -2.07
CA LEU A 241 -11.80 -17.40 -2.69
C LEU A 241 -11.56 -15.94 -2.31
N SER A 242 -11.43 -15.06 -3.30
CA SER A 242 -11.19 -13.63 -3.08
C SER A 242 -12.24 -12.80 -3.80
N MET A 243 -12.82 -11.84 -3.07
CA MET A 243 -13.71 -10.81 -3.60
C MET A 243 -12.91 -9.53 -3.87
N LEU A 244 -13.48 -8.61 -4.64
CA LEU A 244 -12.90 -7.28 -4.83
C LEU A 244 -12.70 -6.56 -3.50
N GLY A 245 -11.54 -5.93 -3.33
CA GLY A 245 -11.17 -5.18 -2.13
C GLY A 245 -10.17 -5.92 -1.24
N PRO A 246 -10.10 -5.58 0.06
CA PRO A 246 -9.08 -6.14 0.96
C PRO A 246 -9.28 -7.65 1.10
N GLY A 247 -8.32 -8.41 0.58
CA GLY A 247 -8.30 -9.86 0.63
C GLY A 247 -7.80 -10.39 1.99
N VAL A 248 -7.82 -11.71 2.14
CA VAL A 248 -7.18 -12.39 3.27
C VAL A 248 -5.72 -12.68 2.88
N GLY A 249 -4.78 -12.20 3.70
CA GLY A 249 -3.34 -12.44 3.51
C GLY A 249 -2.66 -11.47 2.53
N ASP A 250 -1.66 -11.97 1.81
CA ASP A 250 -0.79 -11.12 0.96
C ASP A 250 -1.39 -10.81 -0.42
N LEU A 251 -2.32 -11.62 -0.93
CA LEU A 251 -2.95 -11.45 -2.24
C LEU A 251 -4.22 -10.60 -2.14
N HIS A 252 -4.36 -9.58 -2.98
CA HIS A 252 -5.56 -8.73 -3.05
C HIS A 252 -6.09 -8.65 -4.46
N LEU A 253 -7.39 -8.87 -4.63
CA LEU A 253 -8.09 -8.79 -5.91
C LEU A 253 -8.57 -7.36 -6.14
N ALA A 254 -7.98 -6.70 -7.15
CA ALA A 254 -8.20 -5.29 -7.44
C ALA A 254 -9.24 -5.06 -8.54
N PHE A 255 -9.32 -5.98 -9.50
CA PHE A 255 -10.20 -5.84 -10.65
C PHE A 255 -10.54 -7.20 -11.28
N ILE A 256 -11.80 -7.33 -11.68
CA ILE A 256 -12.31 -8.42 -12.49
C ILE A 256 -12.87 -7.78 -13.76
N GLY A 257 -12.13 -7.90 -14.86
CA GLY A 257 -12.51 -7.41 -16.17
C GLY A 257 -13.20 -8.47 -17.01
N THR A 258 -13.47 -8.15 -18.27
CA THR A 258 -14.03 -9.08 -19.25
C THR A 258 -12.98 -10.04 -19.83
N LYS A 259 -11.70 -9.62 -19.88
CA LYS A 259 -10.55 -10.34 -20.44
C LYS A 259 -9.47 -10.60 -19.40
N ILE A 260 -9.35 -9.75 -18.39
CA ILE A 260 -8.27 -9.84 -17.39
C ILE A 260 -8.76 -9.85 -15.94
N ILE A 261 -7.90 -10.35 -15.06
CA ILE A 261 -7.97 -10.18 -13.62
C ILE A 261 -6.71 -9.47 -13.16
N VAL A 262 -6.85 -8.46 -12.29
CA VAL A 262 -5.72 -7.75 -11.69
C VAL A 262 -5.68 -8.01 -10.20
N VAL A 263 -4.51 -8.41 -9.73
CA VAL A 263 -4.22 -8.56 -8.30
C VAL A 263 -2.99 -7.75 -7.92
N CYS A 264 -2.85 -7.51 -6.62
CA CYS A 264 -1.63 -6.96 -6.06
C CYS A 264 -1.18 -7.74 -4.81
N ASP A 265 0.10 -7.59 -4.48
CA ASP A 265 0.62 -7.77 -3.12
C ASP A 265 1.17 -6.44 -2.57
N HIS A 266 2.04 -6.47 -1.57
CA HIS A 266 2.70 -5.28 -1.03
C HIS A 266 3.91 -4.78 -1.86
N THR A 267 4.15 -5.35 -3.04
CA THR A 267 5.37 -5.13 -3.83
C THR A 267 5.06 -4.93 -5.31
N TYR A 268 4.17 -5.74 -5.89
CA TYR A 268 3.93 -5.81 -7.32
C TYR A 268 2.44 -5.94 -7.67
N TRP A 269 2.13 -5.50 -8.87
CA TRP A 269 0.91 -5.88 -9.57
C TRP A 269 1.10 -7.24 -10.25
N LYS A 270 0.01 -7.95 -10.52
CA LYS A 270 0.00 -9.07 -11.46
C LYS A 270 -1.30 -9.12 -12.23
N ILE A 271 -1.17 -9.33 -13.54
CA ILE A 271 -2.29 -9.43 -14.46
C ILE A 271 -2.38 -10.86 -14.96
N PHE A 272 -3.59 -11.41 -14.90
CA PHE A 272 -3.92 -12.73 -15.43
C PHE A 272 -4.98 -12.60 -16.53
N PRO A 273 -5.01 -13.52 -17.50
CA PRO A 273 -6.21 -13.71 -18.30
C PRO A 273 -7.37 -14.13 -17.40
N ARG A 274 -8.59 -13.71 -17.74
CA ARG A 274 -9.80 -14.23 -17.10
C ARG A 274 -9.94 -15.72 -17.45
N PRO A 275 -10.10 -16.61 -16.46
CA PRO A 275 -10.26 -18.05 -16.67
C PRO A 275 -11.65 -18.41 -17.22
#